data_AF-A0AAD9IUN8-F1
#
_entry.id   AF-A0AAD9IUN8-F1
#
_cell.length_a   1.000
_cell.length_b   1.000
_cell.length_c   1.000
_cell.angle_alpha   90.00
_cell.angle_beta   90.00
_cell.angle_gamma   90.00
#
_symmetry.space_group_name_H-M   'P 1'
#
loop_
_entity.id
_entity.type
_entity.pdbx_description
1 polymer ?
#
loop_
_entity_poly.entity_id
_entity_poly.type
_entity_poly.pdbx_seq_one_letter_code
_entity_poly.pdbx_strand_id
1 'polypeptide(L)'
;MNICLLFRTHLKIPINKIFYTAVEKAVDGPCAKPMRDGRHAGQNIIPASTGAAMAVGKVIPELNGKVTGMAFHVPVPDVSVVDLTCRLAKAASDDDIKAAIKVAVEGPMKGIL
;
A
#
# COMPACT_ATOMS: atom_id res chain seq x y z
N MET A 1 21.28 -7.68 12.04
CA MET A 1 21.56 -7.79 10.59
C MET A 1 20.89 -6.59 9.91
N ASN A 2 21.61 -5.46 9.80
CA ASN A 2 21.05 -4.22 9.27
C ASN A 2 20.91 -4.33 7.75
N ILE A 3 19.70 -4.63 7.28
CA ILE A 3 19.34 -4.50 5.87
C ILE A 3 19.26 -3.00 5.56
N CYS A 4 20.42 -2.43 5.27
CA CYS A 4 20.56 -1.09 4.71
C CYS A 4 19.98 -1.13 3.29
N LEU A 5 18.71 -0.74 3.16
CA LEU A 5 17.98 -0.66 1.90
C LEU A 5 18.40 0.60 1.14
N LEU A 6 19.52 0.52 0.44
CA LEU A 6 19.94 1.54 -0.51
C LEU A 6 19.07 1.48 -1.79
N PHE A 7 17.86 2.02 -1.72
CA PHE A 7 16.95 2.09 -2.88
C PHE A 7 17.56 2.93 -4.01
N ARG A 8 17.97 2.25 -5.10
CA ARG A 8 18.43 2.87 -6.35
C ARG A 8 17.23 3.16 -7.26
N THR A 9 16.66 4.34 -7.08
CA THR A 9 15.94 5.23 -8.03
C THR A 9 15.14 4.69 -9.23
N HIS A 10 14.51 3.51 -9.21
CA HIS A 10 13.45 3.17 -10.19
C HIS A 10 12.15 2.80 -9.46
N LEU A 11 11.22 3.77 -9.45
CA LEU A 11 9.88 3.72 -8.86
C LEU A 11 9.13 2.43 -9.26
N LYS A 12 8.61 1.71 -8.27
CA LYS A 12 7.49 0.78 -8.46
C LYS A 12 6.41 1.12 -7.44
N ILE A 13 5.19 1.20 -7.93
CA ILE A 13 4.02 1.77 -7.27
C ILE A 13 3.42 0.65 -6.39
N PRO A 14 3.38 0.74 -5.03
CA PRO A 14 2.52 -0.12 -4.26
C PRO A 14 1.07 0.17 -4.64
N ILE A 15 0.35 -0.92 -4.92
CA ILE A 15 -1.07 -0.89 -5.21
C ILE A 15 -1.78 -1.41 -3.97
N ASN A 16 -2.60 -0.56 -3.36
CA ASN A 16 -3.46 -1.00 -2.27
C ASN A 16 -4.82 -1.40 -2.84
N LYS A 17 -5.29 -2.62 -2.56
CA LYS A 17 -6.69 -2.99 -2.79
C LYS A 17 -7.43 -2.73 -1.49
N ILE A 18 -8.28 -1.72 -1.47
CA ILE A 18 -8.98 -1.24 -0.27
C ILE A 18 -10.46 -1.62 -0.39
N PHE A 19 -11.08 -2.00 0.72
CA PHE A 19 -12.54 -2.11 0.80
C PHE A 19 -13.19 -0.74 0.57
N TYR A 20 -14.44 -0.70 0.13
CA TYR A 20 -15.17 0.58 0.06
C TYR A 20 -15.60 1.01 1.47
N THR A 21 -15.53 2.29 1.75
CA THR A 21 -15.78 2.87 3.07
C THR A 21 -17.10 3.68 3.07
N ALA A 22 -17.37 4.38 4.17
CA ALA A 22 -18.57 5.21 4.29
C ALA A 22 -18.56 6.45 3.38
N VAL A 23 -17.41 6.80 2.78
CA VAL A 23 -17.29 7.98 1.90
C VAL A 23 -17.85 7.70 0.51
N GLU A 24 -17.71 6.46 0.04
CA GLU A 24 -18.18 5.99 -1.25
C GLU A 24 -19.70 5.91 -1.33
N LYS A 25 -20.23 5.91 -2.56
CA LYS A 25 -21.67 5.98 -2.79
C LYS A 25 -22.29 4.61 -2.99
N ALA A 26 -23.45 4.41 -2.36
CA ALA A 26 -24.28 3.22 -2.53
C ALA A 26 -24.97 3.17 -3.90
N VAL A 27 -24.98 4.25 -4.67
CA VAL A 27 -25.43 4.36 -6.07
C VAL A 27 -24.61 5.45 -6.76
N ASP A 28 -24.61 5.49 -8.10
CA ASP A 28 -23.93 6.57 -8.82
C ASP A 28 -24.50 7.94 -8.39
N GLY A 29 -23.64 8.86 -7.98
CA GLY A 29 -24.05 10.15 -7.43
C GLY A 29 -22.96 11.22 -7.51
N PRO A 30 -23.33 12.49 -7.32
CA PRO A 30 -22.39 13.60 -7.37
C PRO A 30 -21.37 13.47 -6.22
N CYS A 31 -20.10 13.70 -6.56
CA CYS A 31 -19.00 13.72 -5.60
C CYS A 31 -18.22 15.02 -5.73
N ALA A 32 -17.94 15.68 -4.60
CA ALA A 32 -17.25 16.97 -4.57
C ALA A 32 -15.79 16.85 -5.02
N LYS A 33 -15.14 15.70 -4.78
CA LYS A 33 -13.75 15.36 -5.17
C LYS A 33 -13.58 13.84 -5.11
N PRO A 34 -12.64 13.24 -5.87
CA PRO A 34 -12.64 13.05 -7.33
C PRO A 34 -13.91 12.34 -7.89
N MET A 35 -14.19 12.51 -9.18
CA MET A 35 -15.43 12.03 -9.83
C MET A 35 -15.62 10.50 -9.77
N ARG A 36 -14.51 9.75 -9.68
CA ARG A 36 -14.55 8.27 -9.65
C ARG A 36 -15.18 7.73 -8.36
N ASP A 37 -15.06 8.46 -7.25
CA ASP A 37 -15.56 8.03 -5.94
C ASP A 37 -17.09 8.21 -5.82
N GLY A 38 -17.69 8.93 -6.78
CA GLY A 38 -19.14 9.04 -6.92
C GLY A 38 -19.79 7.81 -7.57
N ARG A 39 -19.00 6.85 -8.05
CA ARG A 39 -19.52 5.62 -8.66
C ARG A 39 -19.97 4.63 -7.60
N HIS A 40 -20.96 3.82 -7.93
CA HIS A 40 -21.52 2.79 -7.07
C HIS A 40 -20.41 1.82 -6.61
N ALA A 41 -20.06 1.86 -5.33
CA ALA A 41 -18.92 1.11 -4.80
C ALA A 41 -19.12 -0.41 -4.76
N GLY A 42 -20.36 -0.89 -4.63
CA GLY A 42 -20.67 -2.32 -4.58
C GLY A 42 -20.57 -3.07 -5.90
N GLN A 43 -20.27 -2.39 -7.02
CA GLN A 43 -20.27 -2.94 -8.38
C GLN A 43 -19.09 -2.46 -9.22
N ASN A 44 -18.26 -1.56 -8.70
CA ASN A 44 -17.14 -0.99 -9.43
C ASN A 44 -15.82 -1.27 -8.71
N ILE A 45 -14.76 -1.36 -9.51
CA ILE A 45 -13.39 -1.21 -9.04
C ILE A 45 -13.02 0.26 -9.29
N ILE A 46 -12.84 1.03 -8.22
CA ILE A 46 -12.68 2.49 -8.28
C ILE A 46 -11.20 2.82 -8.01
N PRO A 47 -10.44 3.30 -9.01
CA PRO A 47 -9.07 3.75 -8.78
C PRO A 47 -9.08 5.08 -8.01
N ALA A 48 -8.34 5.11 -6.90
CA ALA A 48 -8.18 6.26 -6.01
C ALA A 48 -6.70 6.59 -5.80
N SER A 49 -6.40 7.87 -5.58
CA SER A 49 -5.06 8.29 -5.14
C SER A 49 -4.94 8.11 -3.62
N THR A 50 -3.74 7.79 -3.14
CA THR A 50 -3.49 7.64 -1.69
C THR A 50 -2.19 8.29 -1.25
N GLY A 51 -2.23 8.94 -0.10
CA GLY A 51 -1.05 9.51 0.55
C GLY A 51 -0.26 8.53 1.41
N ALA A 52 -0.76 7.30 1.60
CA ALA A 52 -0.18 6.34 2.55
C ALA A 52 1.29 6.00 2.23
N ALA A 53 1.58 5.70 0.97
CA ALA A 53 2.94 5.40 0.50
C ALA A 53 3.91 6.59 0.71
N MET A 54 3.44 7.81 0.48
CA MET A 54 4.24 9.02 0.73
C MET A 54 4.44 9.28 2.23
N ALA A 55 3.47 8.91 3.07
CA ALA A 55 3.57 9.04 4.52
C ALA A 55 4.64 8.11 5.11
N VAL A 56 4.88 6.92 4.52
CA VAL A 56 5.99 6.04 4.91
C VAL A 56 7.33 6.77 4.81
N GLY A 57 7.54 7.56 3.75
CA GLY A 57 8.75 8.38 3.59
C GLY A 57 8.93 9.47 4.66
N LYS A 58 7.84 9.89 5.33
CA LYS A 58 7.91 10.83 6.45
C LYS A 58 8.27 10.15 7.77
N VAL A 59 7.78 8.92 7.98
CA VAL A 59 8.04 8.14 9.20
C VAL A 59 9.41 7.46 9.13
N ILE A 60 9.84 7.05 7.93
CA ILE A 60 11.13 6.42 7.68
C ILE A 60 11.90 7.31 6.68
N PRO A 61 12.72 8.25 7.16
CA PRO A 61 13.37 9.25 6.32
C PRO A 61 14.23 8.67 5.20
N GLU A 62 14.84 7.50 5.39
CA GLU A 62 15.63 6.84 4.33
C GLU A 62 14.79 6.39 3.11
N LEU A 63 13.47 6.30 3.27
CA LEU A 63 12.50 5.96 2.21
C LEU A 63 11.83 7.19 1.59
N ASN A 64 12.17 8.39 2.04
CA ASN A 64 11.57 9.62 1.53
C ASN A 64 11.86 9.77 0.01
N GLY A 65 10.81 10.06 -0.75
CA GLY A 65 10.87 10.19 -2.21
C GLY A 65 11.08 8.88 -2.98
N LYS A 66 11.21 7.72 -2.31
CA LYS A 66 11.44 6.41 -2.95
C LYS A 66 10.17 5.57 -3.09
N VAL A 67 9.15 5.85 -2.29
CA VAL A 67 7.89 5.09 -2.26
C VAL A 67 6.72 6.03 -2.56
N THR A 68 5.89 5.66 -3.53
CA THR A 68 4.66 6.37 -3.93
C THR A 68 3.67 5.35 -4.45
N GLY A 69 2.36 5.50 -4.24
CA GLY A 69 1.37 4.45 -4.49
C GLY A 69 0.01 4.94 -4.94
N MET A 70 -0.83 3.98 -5.34
CA MET A 70 -2.23 4.19 -5.68
C MET A 70 -3.12 3.15 -4.98
N ALA A 71 -4.42 3.39 -4.95
CA ALA A 71 -5.39 2.49 -4.36
C ALA A 71 -6.49 2.10 -5.37
N PHE A 72 -7.11 0.96 -5.14
CA PHE A 72 -8.34 0.53 -5.80
C PHE A 72 -9.37 0.17 -4.74
N HIS A 73 -10.50 0.86 -4.74
CA HIS A 73 -11.62 0.48 -3.90
C HIS A 73 -12.40 -0.62 -4.64
N VAL A 74 -12.63 -1.73 -3.96
CA VAL A 74 -13.26 -2.93 -4.53
C VAL A 74 -14.50 -3.29 -3.74
N PRO A 75 -15.47 -4.04 -4.33
CA PRO A 75 -16.76 -4.33 -3.71
C PRO A 75 -16.64 -5.41 -2.62
N VAL A 76 -15.88 -5.09 -1.57
CA VAL A 76 -15.66 -5.90 -0.37
C VAL A 76 -15.99 -4.99 0.82
N PRO A 77 -16.73 -5.45 1.83
CA PRO A 77 -17.18 -4.61 2.94
C PRO A 77 -16.08 -4.28 3.98
N ASP A 78 -15.07 -5.14 4.11
CA ASP A 78 -13.95 -4.95 5.05
C ASP A 78 -12.73 -5.76 4.60
N VAL A 79 -11.57 -5.47 5.21
CA VAL A 79 -10.24 -6.02 4.92
C VAL A 79 -9.65 -5.48 3.61
N SER A 80 -8.37 -5.10 3.69
CA SER A 80 -7.59 -4.59 2.56
C SER A 80 -6.31 -5.39 2.38
N VAL A 81 -5.70 -5.31 1.20
CA VAL A 81 -4.37 -5.87 0.94
C VAL A 81 -3.43 -4.79 0.42
N VAL A 82 -2.16 -4.89 0.84
CA VAL A 82 -1.07 -4.08 0.33
C VAL A 82 -0.26 -4.94 -0.63
N ASP A 83 -0.21 -4.56 -1.91
CA ASP A 83 0.73 -5.12 -2.88
C ASP A 83 1.93 -4.18 -3.00
N LEU A 84 3.04 -4.58 -2.36
CA LEU A 84 4.29 -3.83 -2.39
C LEU A 84 5.25 -4.45 -3.39
N THR A 85 5.36 -3.84 -4.56
CA THR A 85 6.44 -4.15 -5.49
C THR A 85 7.62 -3.21 -5.24
N CYS A 86 8.77 -3.75 -4.84
CA CYS A 86 9.97 -2.97 -4.57
C CYS A 86 11.22 -3.58 -5.24
N ARG A 87 12.28 -2.77 -5.37
CA ARG A 87 13.61 -3.24 -5.81
C ARG A 87 14.57 -3.15 -4.64
N LEU A 88 15.11 -4.29 -4.24
CA LEU A 88 16.08 -4.38 -3.16
C LEU A 88 17.47 -3.95 -3.63
N ALA A 89 18.24 -3.37 -2.72
CA ALA A 89 19.63 -2.98 -2.98
C ALA A 89 20.56 -4.20 -3.10
N LYS A 90 20.30 -5.22 -2.26
CA LYS A 90 20.98 -6.51 -2.29
C LYS A 90 20.01 -7.54 -2.85
N ALA A 91 20.50 -8.40 -3.72
CA ALA A 91 19.72 -9.54 -4.18
C ALA A 91 19.40 -10.44 -2.97
N ALA A 92 18.17 -10.93 -2.93
CA ALA A 92 17.68 -11.86 -1.92
C ALA A 92 16.77 -12.87 -2.61
N SER A 93 16.79 -14.11 -2.15
CA SER A 93 15.81 -15.11 -2.57
C SER A 93 14.47 -14.88 -1.88
N ASP A 94 13.41 -15.49 -2.39
CA ASP A 94 12.08 -15.42 -1.77
C ASP A 94 12.08 -15.99 -0.35
N ASP A 95 12.88 -17.04 -0.11
CA ASP A 95 13.02 -17.65 1.21
C ASP A 95 13.76 -16.76 2.20
N ASP A 96 14.77 -16.01 1.75
CA ASP A 96 15.45 -15.01 2.59
C ASP A 96 14.50 -13.91 3.04
N ILE A 97 13.59 -13.47 2.16
CA ILE A 97 12.59 -12.44 2.47
C ILE A 97 11.59 -12.97 3.50
N LYS A 98 11.06 -14.19 3.31
CA LYS A 98 10.15 -14.83 4.27
C LYS A 98 10.81 -15.01 5.64
N ALA A 99 12.07 -15.44 5.67
CA ALA A 99 12.82 -15.59 6.90
C ALA A 99 13.00 -14.26 7.63
N ALA A 100 13.36 -13.19 6.90
CA ALA A 100 13.52 -11.85 7.47
C ALA A 100 12.21 -11.31 8.06
N ILE A 101 11.08 -11.50 7.36
CA ILE A 101 9.75 -11.12 7.85
C ILE A 101 9.42 -11.91 9.12
N LYS A 102 9.63 -13.23 9.11
CA LYS A 102 9.33 -14.09 10.27
C LYS A 102 10.12 -13.66 11.52
N VAL A 103 11.41 -13.35 11.36
CA VAL A 103 12.25 -12.83 12.46
C VAL A 103 11.73 -11.50 12.99
N ALA A 104 11.22 -10.62 12.11
CA ALA A 104 10.63 -9.35 12.53
C ALA A 104 9.33 -9.55 13.32
N VAL A 105 8.45 -10.44 12.86
CA VAL A 105 7.18 -10.82 13.52
C VAL A 105 7.41 -11.45 14.89
N GLU A 106 8.41 -12.34 15.01
CA GLU A 106 8.71 -13.02 16.27
C GLU A 106 9.50 -12.15 17.25
N GLY A 107 10.18 -11.10 16.75
CA GLY A 107 11.05 -10.23 17.53
C GLY A 107 10.49 -8.81 17.71
N PRO A 108 11.12 -7.78 17.10
CA PRO A 108 10.87 -6.38 17.43
C PRO A 108 9.49 -5.85 16.99
N MET A 109 8.79 -6.53 16.08
CA MET A 109 7.48 -6.09 15.56
C MET A 109 6.33 -6.98 16.02
N LYS A 110 6.56 -7.81 17.04
CA LYS A 110 5.55 -8.76 17.55
C LYS A 110 4.27 -8.05 17.97
N GLY A 111 3.14 -8.49 17.40
CA GLY A 111 1.82 -7.94 17.67
C GLY A 111 1.43 -6.73 16.81
N ILE A 112 2.30 -6.32 15.88
CA ILE A 112 2.01 -5.28 14.87
C ILE A 112 2.13 -5.87 13.46
N LEU A 113 3.22 -6.60 13.20
CA LEU A 113 3.43 -7.37 11.97
C LEU A 113 3.04 -8.84 12.17
#